data_AF-A0A842IFH8-F1
#
_entry.id   AF-A0A842IFH8-F1
#
_cell.length_a   1.000
_cell.length_b   1.000
_cell.length_c   1.000
_cell.angle_alpha   90.00
_cell.angle_beta   90.00
_cell.angle_gamma   90.00
#
_symmetry.space_group_name_H-M   'P 1'
#
loop_
_entity.id
_entity.type
_entity.pdbx_description
1 polymer ?
#
loop_
_entity_poly.entity_id
_entity_poly.type
_entity_poly.pdbx_seq_one_letter_code
_entity_poly.pdbx_strand_id
1 'polypeptide(L)'
;MERSPTLCATRMDPSVIRQKQASAKKSWFIPFWGWLFVLVASFFLFISIMPNIYLYHLQATGSLDGATIPAHNQLEVVFYSNLPVFAGLFSFLCLLWLLGAIGLLRRRRWSGTLLSVVLGLFLFFQLAVLVNFLVQDYEITAWRDPERNRRFASYFPWALAGGSALFGWLIYRLNATRVTEKLV
;
A
#
# COMPACT_ATOMS: atom_id res chain seq x y z
N MET A 1 -46.51 -14.81 -59.20
CA MET A 1 -46.91 -14.48 -57.81
C MET A 1 -45.65 -14.48 -56.97
N GLU A 2 -44.94 -13.35 -56.92
CA GLU A 2 -43.78 -13.14 -56.06
C GLU A 2 -44.24 -12.67 -54.67
N ARG A 3 -43.76 -13.32 -53.60
CA ARG A 3 -43.85 -12.79 -52.24
C ARG A 3 -42.47 -12.38 -51.79
N SER A 4 -42.26 -11.07 -51.70
CA SER A 4 -41.10 -10.43 -51.08
C SER A 4 -41.21 -10.51 -49.55
N PRO A 5 -40.25 -11.12 -48.84
CA PRO A 5 -40.22 -11.11 -47.38
C PRO A 5 -39.68 -9.76 -46.90
N THR A 6 -40.58 -8.95 -46.35
CA THR A 6 -40.25 -7.67 -45.72
C THR A 6 -39.38 -7.88 -44.48
N LEU A 7 -38.21 -7.25 -44.51
CA LEU A 7 -37.30 -7.06 -43.39
C LEU A 7 -38.07 -6.57 -42.15
N CYS A 8 -38.11 -7.41 -41.10
CA CYS A 8 -38.47 -6.97 -39.76
C CYS A 8 -37.23 -6.30 -39.13
N ALA A 9 -36.95 -5.06 -39.55
CA ALA A 9 -35.97 -4.21 -38.88
C ALA A 9 -36.53 -3.83 -37.51
N THR A 10 -36.05 -4.51 -36.46
CA THR A 10 -36.35 -4.18 -35.07
C THR A 10 -35.83 -2.77 -34.79
N ARG A 11 -36.74 -1.79 -34.85
CA ARG A 11 -36.47 -0.39 -34.55
C ARG A 11 -36.11 -0.29 -33.06
N MET A 12 -34.83 -0.38 -32.74
CA MET A 12 -34.34 -0.11 -31.38
C MET A 12 -34.76 1.31 -30.99
N ASP A 13 -35.46 1.40 -29.87
CA ASP A 13 -35.96 2.65 -29.34
C ASP A 13 -34.77 3.56 -28.94
N PRO A 14 -34.67 4.79 -29.48
CA PRO A 14 -33.60 5.74 -29.13
C PRO A 14 -33.56 6.08 -27.62
N SER A 15 -34.63 5.79 -26.87
CA SER A 15 -34.64 5.87 -25.41
C SER A 15 -33.66 4.89 -24.73
N VAL A 16 -33.48 3.68 -25.29
CA VAL A 16 -32.57 2.65 -24.79
C VAL A 16 -31.10 3.03 -25.05
N ILE A 17 -30.84 3.70 -26.17
CA ILE A 17 -29.50 4.22 -26.51
C ILE A 17 -29.15 5.40 -25.57
N ARG A 18 -30.11 6.28 -25.28
CA ARG A 18 -29.93 7.38 -24.31
C ARG A 18 -29.76 6.87 -22.87
N GLN A 19 -30.43 5.81 -22.46
CA GLN A 19 -30.25 5.22 -21.13
C GLN A 19 -28.91 4.51 -20.95
N LYS A 20 -28.32 3.91 -22.00
CA LYS A 20 -26.95 3.37 -21.92
C LYS A 20 -25.86 4.46 -21.85
N GLN A 21 -26.13 5.67 -22.34
CA GLN A 21 -25.21 6.81 -22.26
C GLN A 21 -25.35 7.63 -20.98
N ALA A 22 -26.51 7.58 -20.31
CA ALA A 22 -26.73 8.23 -19.03
C ALA A 22 -26.22 7.38 -17.86
N SER A 23 -25.03 7.69 -17.36
CA SER A 23 -24.47 7.29 -16.05
C SER A 23 -23.46 6.14 -15.98
N ALA A 24 -22.61 5.95 -16.99
CA ALA A 24 -21.26 5.47 -16.67
C ALA A 24 -20.49 6.59 -15.94
N LYS A 25 -20.85 6.87 -14.67
CA LYS A 25 -20.13 7.82 -13.80
C LYS A 25 -18.64 7.47 -13.86
N LYS A 26 -17.85 8.35 -14.48
CA LYS A 26 -16.39 8.20 -14.62
C LYS A 26 -15.82 8.09 -13.21
N SER A 27 -15.40 6.88 -12.83
CA SER A 27 -14.92 6.62 -11.46
C SER A 27 -13.65 7.41 -11.20
N TRP A 28 -13.71 8.29 -10.20
CA TRP A 28 -12.57 9.05 -9.71
C TRP A 28 -11.56 8.22 -8.90
N PHE A 29 -11.85 6.94 -8.66
CA PHE A 29 -10.99 6.06 -7.87
C PHE A 29 -9.58 5.95 -8.45
N ILE A 30 -9.44 5.59 -9.74
CA ILE A 30 -8.14 5.40 -10.40
C ILE A 30 -7.29 6.69 -10.37
N PRO A 31 -7.77 7.86 -10.80
CA PRO A 31 -6.94 9.06 -10.78
C PRO A 31 -6.62 9.52 -9.36
N PHE A 32 -7.57 9.48 -8.43
CA PHE A 32 -7.33 9.89 -7.04
C PHE A 32 -6.31 8.98 -6.34
N TRP A 33 -6.57 7.67 -6.31
CA TRP A 33 -5.69 6.72 -5.62
C TRP A 33 -4.37 6.51 -6.36
N GLY A 34 -4.35 6.58 -7.69
CA GLY A 34 -3.12 6.51 -8.46
C GLY A 34 -2.15 7.64 -8.09
N TRP A 35 -2.62 8.89 -8.07
CA TRP A 35 -1.79 10.02 -7.66
C TRP A 35 -1.42 9.99 -6.18
N LEU A 36 -2.36 9.62 -5.31
CA LEU A 36 -2.08 9.47 -3.88
C LEU A 36 -1.01 8.41 -3.63
N PHE A 37 -1.07 7.27 -4.32
CA PHE A 37 -0.05 6.24 -4.26
C PHE A 37 1.30 6.70 -4.80
N VAL A 38 1.33 7.45 -5.91
CA VAL A 38 2.59 8.04 -6.41
C VAL A 38 3.20 8.95 -5.35
N LEU A 39 2.42 9.86 -4.76
CA LEU A 39 2.89 10.83 -3.78
C LEU A 39 3.43 10.11 -2.53
N VAL A 40 2.66 9.18 -1.98
CA VAL A 40 3.03 8.41 -0.78
C VAL A 40 4.27 7.55 -1.04
N ALA A 41 4.33 6.82 -2.15
CA ALA A 41 5.49 5.97 -2.49
C ALA A 41 6.76 6.80 -2.73
N SER A 42 6.63 7.95 -3.40
CA SER A 42 7.76 8.86 -3.64
C SER A 42 8.28 9.44 -2.33
N PHE A 43 7.38 9.82 -1.42
CA PHE A 43 7.74 10.31 -0.09
C PHE A 43 8.43 9.24 0.75
N PHE A 44 7.92 8.00 0.76
CA PHE A 44 8.56 6.91 1.48
C PHE A 44 9.91 6.51 0.87
N LEU A 45 10.08 6.56 -0.44
CA LEU A 45 11.39 6.37 -1.07
C LEU A 45 12.38 7.44 -0.63
N PHE A 46 11.97 8.71 -0.66
CA PHE A 46 12.82 9.81 -0.20
C PHE A 46 13.24 9.63 1.26
N ILE A 47 12.29 9.32 2.14
CA ILE A 47 12.56 9.04 3.56
C ILE A 47 13.46 7.80 3.71
N SER A 48 13.31 6.79 2.87
CA SER A 48 14.10 5.54 2.96
C SER A 48 15.54 5.71 2.51
N ILE A 49 15.81 6.58 1.54
CA ILE A 49 17.16 6.79 0.99
C ILE A 49 18.09 7.37 2.07
N MET A 50 17.63 8.34 2.86
CA MET A 50 18.46 9.01 3.87
C MET A 50 19.02 8.05 4.94
N PRO A 51 18.20 7.23 5.63
CA PRO A 51 18.68 6.18 6.53
C PRO A 51 19.54 5.14 5.82
N ASN A 52 19.21 4.73 4.59
CA ASN A 52 20.03 3.75 3.86
C ASN A 52 21.45 4.27 3.60
N ILE A 53 21.60 5.54 3.19
CA ILE A 53 22.91 6.18 3.01
C ILE A 53 23.66 6.25 4.34
N TYR A 54 22.96 6.66 5.40
CA TYR A 54 23.55 6.76 6.73
C TYR A 54 24.03 5.41 7.26
N LEU A 55 23.22 4.36 7.11
CA LEU A 55 23.55 2.99 7.50
C LEU A 55 24.74 2.45 6.72
N TYR A 56 24.75 2.65 5.40
CA TYR A 56 25.87 2.26 4.55
C TYR A 56 27.18 2.93 5.01
N HIS A 57 27.14 4.23 5.31
CA HIS A 57 28.29 4.95 5.86
C HIS A 57 28.74 4.38 7.21
N LEU A 58 27.82 4.12 8.15
CA LEU A 58 28.16 3.55 9.46
C LEU A 58 28.73 2.12 9.35
N GLN A 59 28.27 1.34 8.37
CA GLN A 59 28.81 0.02 8.09
C GLN A 59 30.22 0.11 7.53
N ALA A 60 30.45 1.02 6.57
CA ALA A 60 31.76 1.25 5.99
C ALA A 60 32.80 1.72 7.03
N THR A 61 32.37 2.41 8.10
CA THR A 61 33.24 2.84 9.20
C THR A 61 33.33 1.83 10.35
N GLY A 62 32.71 0.64 10.24
CA GLY A 62 32.71 -0.39 11.28
C GLY A 62 32.01 0.03 12.60
N SER A 63 31.29 1.15 12.59
CA SER A 63 30.69 1.74 13.78
C SER A 63 29.37 1.06 14.18
N LEU A 64 28.76 0.31 13.26
CA LEU A 64 27.54 -0.47 13.49
C LEU A 64 27.81 -1.72 14.35
N ASP A 65 28.97 -2.38 14.18
CA ASP A 65 29.33 -3.57 14.95
C ASP A 65 29.63 -3.26 16.43
N GLY A 66 30.06 -2.01 16.72
CA GLY A 66 30.33 -1.53 18.08
C GLY A 66 29.12 -0.90 18.79
N ALA A 67 28.04 -0.59 18.08
CA ALA A 67 26.85 0.03 18.64
C ALA A 67 25.81 -1.05 18.99
N THR A 68 25.84 -1.58 20.21
CA THR A 68 24.72 -2.35 20.76
C THR A 68 23.50 -1.44 20.86
N ILE A 69 22.63 -1.46 19.85
CA ILE A 69 21.30 -0.88 19.95
C ILE A 69 20.55 -1.75 20.95
N PRO A 70 20.12 -1.21 22.11
CA PRO A 70 19.40 -2.00 23.10
C PRO A 70 18.07 -2.45 22.48
N ALA A 71 17.99 -3.73 22.16
CA ALA A 71 16.76 -4.36 21.70
C ALA A 71 15.96 -4.82 22.91
N HIS A 72 14.71 -4.37 22.99
CA HIS A 72 13.81 -4.66 24.10
C HIS A 72 13.08 -5.99 23.86
N ASN A 73 13.12 -6.52 22.64
CA ASN A 73 12.52 -7.80 22.31
C ASN A 73 13.17 -8.54 21.12
N GLN A 74 12.78 -9.80 20.92
CA GLN A 74 13.31 -10.65 19.85
C GLN A 74 13.05 -10.12 18.43
N LEU A 75 11.95 -9.39 18.20
CA LEU A 75 11.63 -8.81 16.90
C LEU A 75 12.57 -7.64 16.58
N GLU A 76 12.86 -6.80 17.57
CA GLU A 76 13.86 -5.73 17.51
C GLU A 76 15.26 -6.31 17.31
N VAL A 77 15.63 -7.41 18.00
CA VAL A 77 16.92 -8.08 17.76
C VAL A 77 17.03 -8.50 16.30
N VAL A 78 16.04 -9.22 15.77
CA VAL A 78 16.03 -9.65 14.37
C VAL A 78 16.07 -8.46 13.42
N PHE A 79 15.33 -7.39 13.73
CA PHE A 79 15.31 -6.17 12.92
C PHE A 79 16.65 -5.46 12.91
N TYR A 80 17.26 -5.18 14.07
CA TYR A 80 18.54 -4.50 14.19
C TYR A 80 19.69 -5.32 13.61
N SER A 81 19.70 -6.65 13.82
CA SER A 81 20.71 -7.54 13.23
C SER A 81 20.62 -7.65 11.70
N ASN A 82 19.45 -7.38 11.11
CA ASN A 82 19.23 -7.45 9.67
C ASN A 82 18.82 -6.11 9.06
N LEU A 83 19.18 -5.01 9.73
CA LEU A 83 18.68 -3.68 9.40
C LEU A 83 18.96 -3.27 7.94
N PRO A 84 20.15 -3.53 7.36
CA PRO A 84 20.39 -3.26 5.94
C PRO A 84 19.46 -4.04 5.00
N VAL A 85 19.16 -5.30 5.34
CA VAL A 85 18.26 -6.16 4.55
C VAL A 85 16.84 -5.62 4.61
N PHE A 86 16.36 -5.25 5.79
CA PHE A 86 15.04 -4.63 5.96
C PHE A 86 14.94 -3.30 5.24
N ALA A 87 15.98 -2.46 5.30
CA ALA A 87 16.01 -1.18 4.63
C ALA A 87 16.01 -1.34 3.09
N GLY A 88 16.78 -2.28 2.55
CA GLY A 88 16.77 -2.63 1.13
C GLY A 88 15.42 -3.19 0.67
N LEU A 89 14.82 -4.11 1.45
CA LEU A 89 13.49 -4.65 1.18
C LEU A 89 12.43 -3.55 1.18
N PHE A 90 12.47 -2.63 2.15
CA PHE A 90 11.54 -1.52 2.22
C PHE A 90 11.66 -0.59 1.00
N SER A 91 12.88 -0.23 0.60
CA SER A 91 13.10 0.56 -0.63
C SER A 91 12.57 -0.17 -1.86
N PHE A 92 12.84 -1.47 -1.98
CA PHE A 92 12.36 -2.29 -3.09
C PHE A 92 10.83 -2.34 -3.15
N LEU A 93 10.16 -2.55 -2.01
CA LEU A 93 8.70 -2.52 -1.93
C LEU A 93 8.13 -1.15 -2.31
N CYS A 94 8.77 -0.04 -1.92
CA CYS A 94 8.34 1.30 -2.33
C CYS A 94 8.53 1.54 -3.83
N LEU A 95 9.58 1.00 -4.46
CA LEU A 95 9.75 1.03 -5.91
C LEU A 95 8.65 0.24 -6.62
N LEU A 96 8.34 -0.98 -6.15
CA LEU A 96 7.24 -1.77 -6.70
C LEU A 96 5.89 -1.08 -6.52
N TRP A 97 5.66 -0.43 -5.38
CA TRP A 97 4.49 0.41 -5.16
C TRP A 97 4.43 1.50 -6.22
N LEU A 98 5.50 2.27 -6.40
CA LEU A 98 5.54 3.37 -7.38
C LEU A 98 5.25 2.88 -8.80
N LEU A 99 5.86 1.77 -9.22
CA LEU A 99 5.61 1.13 -10.51
C LEU A 99 4.15 0.69 -10.65
N GLY A 100 3.58 0.10 -9.60
CA GLY A 100 2.16 -0.24 -9.53
C GLY A 100 1.26 0.99 -9.65
N ALA A 101 1.59 2.09 -8.96
CA ALA A 101 0.82 3.34 -8.98
C ALA A 101 0.83 3.99 -10.37
N ILE A 102 1.99 4.05 -11.02
CA ILE A 102 2.13 4.52 -12.41
C ILE A 102 1.36 3.60 -13.36
N GLY A 103 1.48 2.28 -13.17
CA GLY A 103 0.72 1.28 -13.93
C GLY A 103 -0.78 1.47 -13.79
N LEU A 104 -1.27 1.80 -12.59
CA LEU A 104 -2.68 2.06 -12.30
C LEU A 104 -3.17 3.31 -13.03
N LEU A 105 -2.39 4.39 -13.03
CA LEU A 105 -2.68 5.62 -13.77
C LEU A 105 -2.69 5.37 -15.30
N ARG A 106 -1.80 4.50 -15.78
CA ARG A 106 -1.75 4.03 -17.18
C ARG A 106 -2.76 2.93 -17.51
N ARG A 107 -3.66 2.59 -16.57
CA ARG A 107 -4.71 1.58 -16.71
C ARG A 107 -4.19 0.21 -17.14
N ARG A 108 -3.04 -0.22 -16.61
CA ARG A 108 -2.48 -1.55 -16.91
C ARG A 108 -3.06 -2.60 -15.97
N ARG A 109 -3.57 -3.71 -16.52
CA ARG A 109 -4.14 -4.82 -15.73
C ARG A 109 -3.20 -5.38 -14.65
N TRP A 110 -1.91 -5.52 -14.94
CA TRP A 110 -0.93 -6.05 -13.98
C TRP A 110 -0.73 -5.15 -12.75
N SER A 111 -1.07 -3.86 -12.84
CA SER A 111 -0.88 -2.90 -11.74
C SER A 111 -1.76 -3.21 -10.54
N GLY A 112 -2.99 -3.68 -10.75
CA GLY A 112 -3.91 -4.05 -9.68
C GLY A 112 -3.37 -5.21 -8.86
N THR A 113 -2.88 -6.26 -9.53
CA THR A 113 -2.25 -7.42 -8.89
C THR A 113 -0.98 -7.01 -8.15
N LEU A 114 -0.09 -6.24 -8.78
CA LEU A 114 1.16 -5.80 -8.14
C LEU A 114 0.89 -4.96 -6.88
N LEU A 115 0.01 -3.97 -6.97
CA LEU A 115 -0.36 -3.14 -5.81
C LEU A 115 -1.01 -3.97 -4.71
N SER A 116 -1.84 -4.96 -5.06
CA SER A 116 -2.46 -5.85 -4.07
C SER A 116 -1.43 -6.68 -3.31
N VAL A 117 -0.42 -7.22 -4.01
CA VAL A 117 0.67 -7.98 -3.39
C VAL A 117 1.50 -7.07 -2.47
N VAL A 118 1.88 -5.88 -2.96
CA VAL A 118 2.69 -4.93 -2.18
C VAL A 118 1.93 -4.44 -0.93
N LEU A 119 0.66 -4.07 -1.06
CA LEU A 119 -0.19 -3.70 0.07
C LEU A 119 -0.40 -4.88 1.04
N GLY A 120 -0.51 -6.10 0.51
CA GLY A 120 -0.63 -7.31 1.33
C GLY A 120 0.62 -7.56 2.18
N LEU A 121 1.81 -7.33 1.62
CA LEU A 121 3.07 -7.41 2.37
C LEU A 121 3.15 -6.32 3.45
N PHE A 122 2.79 -5.07 3.14
CA PHE A 122 2.72 -4.02 4.15
C PHE A 122 1.72 -4.32 5.26
N LEU A 123 0.54 -4.85 4.92
CA LEU A 123 -0.45 -5.30 5.88
C LEU A 123 0.11 -6.41 6.77
N PHE A 124 0.79 -7.40 6.20
CA PHE A 124 1.42 -8.49 6.97
C PHE A 124 2.43 -7.95 7.98
N PHE A 125 3.37 -7.09 7.55
CA PHE A 125 4.36 -6.49 8.46
C PHE A 125 3.70 -5.61 9.52
N GLN A 126 2.68 -4.84 9.15
CA GLN A 126 1.94 -3.99 10.09
C GLN A 126 1.24 -4.80 11.17
N LEU A 127 0.61 -5.93 10.80
CA LEU A 127 -0.01 -6.86 11.74
C LEU A 127 1.02 -7.56 12.61
N ALA A 128 2.17 -7.95 12.06
CA ALA A 128 3.26 -8.54 12.85
C ALA A 128 3.76 -7.59 13.94
N VAL A 129 3.95 -6.30 13.60
CA VAL A 129 4.31 -5.25 14.57
C VAL A 129 3.19 -5.03 15.59
N LEU A 130 1.93 -4.98 15.16
CA LEU A 130 0.79 -4.83 16.08
C LEU A 130 0.68 -5.99 17.05
N VAL A 131 0.78 -7.24 16.57
CA VAL A 131 0.73 -8.44 17.42
C VAL A 131 1.91 -8.44 18.40
N ASN A 132 3.12 -8.13 17.92
CA ASN A 132 4.28 -8.01 18.79
C ASN A 132 4.07 -6.96 19.88
N PHE A 133 3.52 -5.80 19.53
CA PHE A 133 3.19 -4.72 20.47
C PHE A 133 2.13 -5.11 21.50
N LEU A 134 1.14 -5.92 21.12
CA LEU A 134 0.06 -6.34 22.02
C LEU A 134 0.44 -7.52 22.92
N VAL A 135 1.34 -8.40 22.45
CA VAL A 135 1.74 -9.63 23.17
C VAL A 135 2.90 -9.37 24.12
N GLN A 136 3.82 -8.49 23.73
CA GLN A 136 4.95 -8.14 24.57
C GLN A 136 4.59 -6.87 25.32
N ASP A 137 4.75 -6.89 26.65
CA ASP A 137 4.73 -5.68 27.48
C ASP A 137 5.88 -4.80 27.00
N TYR A 138 5.61 -4.02 25.97
CA TYR A 138 6.51 -2.99 25.50
C TYR A 138 6.62 -2.03 26.67
N GLU A 139 7.68 -2.16 27.47
CA GLU A 139 8.21 -1.03 28.21
C GLU A 139 8.63 -0.04 27.13
N ILE A 140 7.68 0.80 26.70
CA ILE A 140 7.93 1.84 25.72
C ILE A 140 8.87 2.81 26.41
N THR A 141 10.17 2.56 26.29
CA THR A 141 11.25 3.46 26.66
C THR A 141 11.71 4.27 25.45
N ALA A 142 10.88 4.32 24.39
CA ALA A 142 11.15 5.06 23.16
C ALA A 142 11.43 6.54 23.45
N TRP A 143 10.84 7.10 24.52
CA TRP A 143 11.09 8.46 24.98
C TRP A 143 11.46 8.50 26.46
N ARG A 144 12.29 9.49 26.83
CA ARG A 144 12.67 9.75 28.22
C ARG A 144 11.50 10.26 29.08
N ASP A 145 10.43 10.75 28.43
CA ASP A 145 9.23 11.28 29.06
C ASP A 145 8.13 10.19 29.18
N PRO A 146 7.73 9.81 30.42
CA PRO A 146 6.73 8.78 30.64
C PRO A 146 5.33 9.14 30.13
N GLU A 147 4.96 10.42 30.09
CA GLU A 147 3.64 10.83 29.57
C GLU A 147 3.56 10.61 28.06
N ARG A 148 4.64 10.93 27.35
CA ARG A 148 4.75 10.67 25.90
C ARG A 148 4.70 9.19 25.59
N ASN A 149 5.35 8.34 26.40
CA ASN A 149 5.27 6.89 26.25
C ASN A 149 3.85 6.37 26.46
N ARG A 150 3.12 6.89 27.46
CA ARG A 150 1.72 6.52 27.70
C ARG A 150 0.80 6.91 26.55
N ARG A 151 0.97 8.12 25.98
CA ARG A 151 0.21 8.56 24.79
C ARG A 151 0.54 7.69 23.58
N PHE A 152 1.83 7.40 23.35
CA PHE A 152 2.24 6.51 22.27
C PHE A 152 1.60 5.12 22.44
N ALA A 153 1.67 4.54 23.64
CA ALA A 153 1.05 3.26 23.95
C ALA A 153 -0.46 3.25 23.65
N SER A 154 -1.14 4.35 23.96
CA SER A 154 -2.58 4.44 23.73
C SER A 154 -2.94 4.62 22.26
N TYR A 155 -2.19 5.40 21.47
CA TYR A 155 -2.56 5.75 20.09
C TYR A 155 -1.96 4.83 19.04
N PHE A 156 -0.79 4.25 19.29
CA PHE A 156 -0.04 3.46 18.33
C PHE A 156 -0.81 2.23 17.83
N PRO A 157 -1.46 1.42 18.69
CA PRO A 157 -2.28 0.29 18.23
C PRO A 157 -3.44 0.73 17.33
N TRP A 158 -4.11 1.84 17.64
CA TRP A 158 -5.19 2.36 16.82
C TRP A 158 -4.70 2.85 15.46
N ALA A 159 -3.54 3.50 15.41
CA ALA A 159 -2.93 3.92 14.15
C ALA A 159 -2.58 2.70 13.27
N LEU A 160 -2.01 1.64 13.86
CA LEU A 160 -1.70 0.39 13.14
C LEU A 160 -2.97 -0.35 12.69
N ALA A 161 -3.98 -0.45 13.56
CA ALA A 161 -5.25 -1.09 13.23
C ALA A 161 -6.01 -0.33 12.12
N GLY A 162 -6.05 1.01 12.20
CA GLY A 162 -6.65 1.86 11.17
C GLY A 162 -5.92 1.75 9.83
N GLY A 163 -4.58 1.74 9.84
CA GLY A 163 -3.78 1.48 8.64
C GLY A 163 -4.05 0.09 8.05
N SER A 164 -4.16 -0.92 8.90
CA SER A 164 -4.43 -2.30 8.48
C SER A 164 -5.81 -2.42 7.80
N ALA A 165 -6.83 -1.79 8.39
CA ALA A 165 -8.17 -1.73 7.81
C ALA A 165 -8.17 -1.00 6.45
N LEU A 166 -7.44 0.12 6.34
CA LEU A 166 -7.29 0.86 5.09
C LEU A 166 -6.63 0.00 4.01
N PHE A 167 -5.53 -0.70 4.31
CA PHE A 167 -4.88 -1.60 3.35
C PHE A 167 -5.78 -2.75 2.93
N GLY A 168 -6.45 -3.42 3.87
CA GLY A 168 -7.42 -4.46 3.56
C GLY A 168 -8.54 -3.97 2.62
N TRP A 169 -9.09 -2.78 2.91
CA TRP A 169 -10.10 -2.16 2.06
C TRP A 169 -9.56 -1.80 0.66
N LEU A 170 -8.33 -1.26 0.57
CA LEU A 170 -7.70 -0.94 -0.71
C LEU A 170 -7.45 -2.18 -1.57
N ILE A 171 -6.95 -3.25 -0.97
CA ILE A 171 -6.74 -4.55 -1.64
C ILE A 171 -8.09 -5.06 -2.17
N TYR A 172 -9.12 -5.07 -1.34
CA TYR A 172 -10.47 -5.46 -1.76
C TYR A 172 -10.97 -4.60 -2.93
N ARG A 173 -10.81 -3.27 -2.86
CA ARG A 173 -11.26 -2.35 -3.91
C ARG A 173 -10.48 -2.47 -5.20
N LEU A 174 -9.17 -2.72 -5.15
CA LEU A 174 -8.33 -2.92 -6.33
C LEU A 174 -8.72 -4.19 -7.10
N ASN A 175 -9.14 -5.24 -6.39
CA ASN A 175 -9.54 -6.51 -6.98
C ASN A 175 -11.04 -6.59 -7.31
N ALA A 176 -11.83 -5.56 -6.98
CA ALA A 176 -13.24 -5.52 -7.32
C ALA A 176 -13.42 -5.43 -8.85
N THR A 177 -14.39 -6.18 -9.38
CA THR A 177 -14.65 -6.34 -10.83
C THR A 177 -14.74 -4.99 -11.57
N ARG A 178 -15.37 -4.00 -10.94
CA ARG A 178 -15.54 -2.64 -11.49
C ARG A 178 -14.24 -1.86 -11.71
N VAL A 179 -13.18 -2.16 -10.95
CA VAL A 179 -11.86 -1.54 -11.10
C VAL A 179 -11.05 -2.34 -12.10
N THR A 180 -11.06 -3.67 -12.01
CA THR A 180 -10.33 -4.54 -12.95
C THR A 180 -10.82 -4.36 -14.39
N GLU A 181 -12.12 -4.19 -14.63
CA GLU A 181 -12.69 -3.88 -15.94
C GLU A 181 -12.20 -2.56 -16.53
N LYS A 182 -11.77 -1.61 -15.70
CA LYS A 182 -11.28 -0.29 -16.14
C LYS A 182 -9.77 -0.27 -16.43
N LEU A 183 -9.10 -1.39 -16.19
CA LEU A 183 -7.68 -1.64 -16.42
C LEU A 183 -7.43 -2.55 -17.65
N VAL A 184 -8.47 -2.85 -18.41
CA VAL A 184 -8.43 -3.50 -19.74
C VAL A 184 -8.28 -2.42 -20.81
#